data_AF-A0AAV5MAS7-F1
#
_entry.id   AF-A0AAV5MAS7-F1
#
_cell.length_a   1.000
_cell.length_b   1.000
_cell.length_c   1.000
_cell.angle_alpha   90.00
_cell.angle_beta   90.00
_cell.angle_gamma   90.00
#
_symmetry.space_group_name_H-M   'P 1'
#
loop_
_entity.id
_entity.type
_entity.pdbx_description
1 polymer ?
#
loop_
_entity_poly.entity_id
_entity_poly.type
_entity_poly.pdbx_seq_one_letter_code
_entity_poly.pdbx_strand_id
1 'polypeptide(L)'
;MLDSGMFEELAGFYDPGKEGYRFGIRKAIGVPEFDRYFRKFPPWEKEENGRVPDEESDPVRREAYEEAVREIKDNTCRLAIRQIEKLSRLKGAGWKLRKLDATASFRAVMASGSDKEEWRQRWEREVVEPSVKIVKCFLEE
;
A
#
# COMPACT_ATOMS: atom_id res chain seq x y z
N MET A 1 6.77 0.23 -4.63
CA MET A 1 5.60 -0.20 -5.44
C MET A 1 5.71 0.38 -6.83
N LEU A 2 5.69 1.71 -6.99
CA LEU A 2 5.88 2.35 -8.29
C LEU A 2 7.21 1.96 -8.93
N ASP A 3 8.32 2.07 -8.19
CA ASP A 3 9.66 1.64 -8.65
C ASP A 3 9.78 0.13 -8.96
N SER A 4 8.75 -0.66 -8.62
CA SER A 4 8.70 -2.11 -8.84
C SER A 4 7.72 -2.50 -9.96
N GLY A 5 7.24 -1.53 -10.75
CA GLY A 5 6.40 -1.79 -11.92
C GLY A 5 4.88 -1.74 -11.68
N MET A 6 4.43 -1.16 -10.55
CA MET A 6 2.99 -1.05 -10.25
C MET A 6 2.24 -0.25 -11.33
N PHE A 7 2.85 0.80 -11.86
CA PHE A 7 2.18 1.66 -12.83
C PHE A 7 1.92 0.92 -14.14
N GLU A 8 2.93 0.20 -14.63
CA GLU A 8 2.88 -0.62 -15.84
C GLU A 8 1.88 -1.79 -15.67
N GLU A 9 1.83 -2.41 -14.49
CA GLU A 9 0.82 -3.42 -14.16
C GLU A 9 -0.60 -2.85 -14.29
N LEU A 10 -0.83 -1.66 -13.76
CA LEU A 10 -2.13 -1.00 -13.83
C LEU A 10 -2.48 -0.51 -15.23
N ALA A 11 -1.49 -0.08 -16.02
CA ALA A 11 -1.68 0.25 -17.43
C ALA A 11 -2.12 -0.98 -18.24
N GLY A 12 -1.53 -2.15 -17.98
CA GLY A 12 -1.95 -3.42 -18.59
C GLY A 12 -3.31 -3.93 -18.08
N PHE A 13 -3.68 -3.59 -16.84
CA PHE A 13 -4.99 -3.95 -16.26
C PHE A 13 -6.13 -3.01 -16.71
N TYR A 14 -5.81 -1.81 -17.18
CA TYR A 14 -6.81 -0.79 -17.51
C TYR A 14 -7.72 -1.25 -18.66
N ASP A 15 -9.02 -1.11 -18.43
CA ASP A 15 -10.07 -1.47 -19.37
C ASP A 15 -11.18 -0.41 -19.26
N PRO A 16 -11.35 0.45 -20.30
CA PRO A 16 -12.31 1.56 -20.29
C PRO A 16 -13.75 1.07 -20.37
N GLY A 17 -14.00 -0.16 -20.86
CA GLY A 17 -15.33 -0.74 -20.97
C GLY A 17 -15.87 -1.28 -19.64
N LYS A 18 -15.01 -1.42 -18.62
CA LYS A 18 -15.40 -1.89 -17.30
C LYS A 18 -15.57 -0.74 -16.34
N GLU A 19 -16.81 -0.31 -16.16
CA GLU A 19 -17.12 0.72 -15.17
C GLU A 19 -17.26 0.16 -13.75
N GLY A 20 -16.81 0.94 -12.76
CA GLY A 20 -17.14 0.73 -11.36
C GLY A 20 -16.04 0.11 -10.51
N TYR A 21 -15.75 0.78 -9.38
CA TYR A 21 -14.79 0.34 -8.36
C TYR A 21 -15.48 -0.23 -7.12
N ARG A 22 -16.68 -0.80 -7.29
CA ARG A 22 -17.51 -1.26 -6.17
C ARG A 22 -17.30 -2.73 -5.82
N PHE A 23 -16.71 -3.52 -6.72
CA PHE A 23 -16.66 -4.98 -6.61
C PHE A 23 -15.27 -5.54 -6.96
N GLY A 24 -14.91 -6.63 -6.28
CA GLY A 24 -13.72 -7.42 -6.59
C GLY A 24 -12.40 -6.64 -6.55
N ILE A 25 -11.48 -7.04 -7.42
CA ILE A 25 -10.12 -6.48 -7.51
C ILE A 25 -10.09 -5.01 -7.94
N ARG A 26 -11.13 -4.52 -8.64
CA ARG A 26 -11.25 -3.11 -9.04
C ARG A 26 -11.42 -2.13 -7.87
N LYS A 27 -11.59 -2.64 -6.64
CA LYS A 27 -11.58 -1.84 -5.41
C LYS A 27 -10.18 -1.55 -4.86
N ALA A 28 -9.14 -2.19 -5.39
CA ALA A 28 -7.79 -2.05 -4.89
C ALA A 28 -7.33 -0.60 -4.99
N ILE A 29 -6.71 -0.07 -3.92
CA ILE A 29 -6.10 1.26 -3.94
C ILE A 29 -4.98 1.25 -4.99
N GLY A 30 -4.98 2.24 -5.87
CA GLY A 30 -4.17 2.28 -7.09
C GLY A 30 -5.03 2.20 -8.34
N VAL A 31 -6.06 1.33 -8.35
CA VAL A 31 -6.90 1.13 -9.53
C VAL A 31 -7.77 2.37 -9.81
N PRO A 32 -8.62 2.85 -8.89
CA PRO A 32 -9.44 4.05 -9.15
C PRO A 32 -8.62 5.32 -9.40
N GLU A 33 -7.47 5.45 -8.71
CA GLU A 33 -6.58 6.59 -8.82
C GLU A 33 -5.95 6.66 -10.22
N PHE A 34 -5.36 5.56 -10.69
CA PHE A 34 -4.77 5.52 -12.03
C PHE A 34 -5.79 5.36 -13.16
N ASP A 35 -6.99 4.82 -12.92
CA ASP A 35 -8.07 4.83 -13.93
C ASP A 35 -8.42 6.27 -14.34
N ARG A 36 -8.47 7.21 -13.38
CA ARG A 36 -8.67 8.65 -13.68
C ARG A 36 -7.54 9.24 -14.52
N TYR A 37 -6.30 8.81 -14.28
CA TYR A 37 -5.15 9.19 -15.10
C TYR A 37 -5.27 8.61 -16.52
N PHE A 38 -5.55 7.31 -16.66
CA PHE A 38 -5.64 6.62 -17.95
C PHE A 38 -6.84 7.05 -18.80
N ARG A 39 -7.89 7.63 -18.20
CA ARG A 39 -8.96 8.30 -18.96
C ARG A 39 -8.47 9.53 -19.71
N LYS A 40 -7.50 10.26 -19.15
CA LYS A 40 -6.88 11.43 -19.78
C LYS A 40 -5.73 11.02 -20.71
N PHE A 41 -4.99 9.98 -20.34
CA PHE A 41 -3.81 9.49 -21.04
C PHE A 41 -3.89 7.98 -21.25
N PRO A 42 -4.67 7.50 -22.25
CA PRO A 42 -4.89 6.08 -22.44
C PRO A 42 -3.62 5.34 -22.90
N PRO A 43 -3.29 4.17 -22.31
CA PRO A 43 -2.09 3.41 -22.66
C PRO A 43 -2.02 2.94 -24.12
N TRP A 44 -3.17 2.74 -24.79
CA TRP A 44 -3.22 2.28 -26.19
C TRP A 44 -3.07 3.41 -27.22
N GLU A 45 -3.27 4.67 -26.82
CA GLU A 45 -3.13 5.80 -27.76
C GLU A 45 -1.66 6.07 -28.08
N LYS A 46 -0.80 5.96 -27.05
CA LYS A 46 0.64 6.09 -27.18
C LYS A 46 1.34 5.20 -26.17
N GLU A 47 2.38 4.51 -26.61
CA GLU A 47 3.18 3.65 -25.72
C GLU A 47 3.75 4.43 -24.53
N GLU A 48 4.08 5.71 -24.71
CA GLU A 48 4.54 6.58 -23.63
C GLU A 48 3.55 6.65 -22.47
N ASN A 49 2.23 6.68 -22.74
CA ASN A 49 1.19 6.84 -21.71
C ASN A 49 1.13 5.67 -20.73
N GLY A 50 1.57 4.48 -21.16
CA GLY A 50 1.68 3.27 -20.34
C GLY A 50 2.98 3.17 -19.54
N ARG A 51 3.86 4.17 -19.60
CA ARG A 51 5.09 4.26 -18.80
C ARG A 51 5.03 5.42 -17.81
N VAL A 52 5.81 5.33 -16.73
CA VAL A 52 5.93 6.44 -15.78
C VAL A 52 6.43 7.70 -16.51
N PRO A 53 5.76 8.87 -16.34
CA PRO A 53 6.23 10.11 -16.96
C PRO A 53 7.61 10.52 -16.44
N ASP A 54 8.48 10.95 -17.36
CA ASP A 54 9.82 11.48 -17.09
C ASP A 54 9.82 13.03 -17.10
N GLU A 55 11.01 13.64 -17.01
CA GLU A 55 11.15 15.11 -17.02
C GLU A 55 10.86 15.74 -18.38
N GLU A 56 10.99 14.98 -19.47
CA GLU A 56 10.73 15.42 -20.84
C GLU A 56 9.26 15.28 -21.25
N SER A 57 8.49 14.52 -20.47
CA SER A 57 7.06 14.28 -20.66
C SER A 57 6.23 15.57 -20.52
N ASP A 58 5.06 15.57 -21.15
CA ASP A 58 4.10 16.67 -21.06
C ASP A 58 3.80 17.06 -19.59
N PRO A 59 3.87 18.36 -19.24
CA PRO A 59 3.66 18.81 -17.86
C PRO A 59 2.30 18.43 -17.27
N VAL A 60 1.23 18.41 -18.08
CA VAL A 60 -0.13 18.05 -17.66
C VAL A 60 -0.20 16.57 -17.33
N ARG A 61 0.45 15.73 -18.13
CA ARG A 61 0.57 14.29 -17.88
C ARG A 61 1.32 14.01 -16.58
N ARG A 62 2.45 14.67 -16.36
CA ARG A 62 3.22 14.52 -15.12
C ARG A 62 2.41 14.96 -13.89
N GLU A 63 1.73 16.09 -13.96
CA GLU A 63 0.88 16.56 -12.86
C GLU A 63 -0.26 15.57 -12.55
N ALA A 64 -0.92 15.02 -13.57
CA ALA A 64 -1.96 14.02 -13.38
C ALA A 64 -1.43 12.72 -12.75
N TYR A 65 -0.22 12.30 -13.11
CA TYR A 65 0.45 11.15 -12.50
C TYR A 65 0.77 11.42 -11.02
N GLU A 66 1.37 12.58 -10.71
CA GLU A 66 1.67 12.98 -9.34
C GLU A 66 0.41 13.11 -8.47
N GLU A 67 -0.69 13.62 -9.05
CA GLU A 67 -2.01 13.65 -8.41
C GLU A 67 -2.48 12.23 -8.03
N ALA A 68 -2.46 11.28 -8.97
CA ALA A 68 -2.84 9.90 -8.70
C ALA A 68 -1.96 9.27 -7.61
N VAL A 69 -0.64 9.50 -7.64
CA VAL A 69 0.29 9.01 -6.62
C VAL A 69 0.00 9.60 -5.23
N ARG A 70 -0.33 10.89 -5.14
CA ARG A 70 -0.74 11.53 -3.89
C ARG A 70 -2.03 10.91 -3.36
N GLU A 71 -3.03 10.72 -4.20
CA GLU A 71 -4.29 10.10 -3.81
C GLU A 71 -4.11 8.66 -3.31
N ILE A 72 -3.24 7.86 -3.94
CA ILE A 72 -2.91 6.50 -3.49
C ILE A 72 -2.35 6.53 -2.06
N LYS A 73 -1.40 7.44 -1.79
CA LYS A 73 -0.81 7.60 -0.47
C LYS A 73 -1.87 8.00 0.56
N ASP A 74 -2.69 8.99 0.23
CA ASP A 74 -3.75 9.48 1.12
C ASP A 74 -4.81 8.41 1.42
N ASN A 75 -5.26 7.69 0.40
CA ASN A 75 -6.25 6.63 0.56
C ASN A 75 -5.68 5.44 1.35
N THR A 76 -4.40 5.11 1.17
CA THR A 76 -3.71 4.09 1.97
C THR A 76 -3.63 4.50 3.44
N CYS A 77 -3.26 5.76 3.73
CA CYS A 77 -3.25 6.31 5.09
C CYS A 77 -4.63 6.28 5.74
N ARG A 78 -5.66 6.73 5.01
CA ARG A 78 -7.06 6.68 5.48
C ARG A 78 -7.53 5.25 5.75
N LEU A 79 -7.15 4.29 4.91
CA LEU A 79 -7.46 2.88 5.12
C LEU A 79 -6.81 2.36 6.40
N ALA A 80 -5.53 2.66 6.64
CA ALA A 80 -4.82 2.25 7.85
C ALA A 80 -5.49 2.80 9.13
N ILE A 81 -5.90 4.07 9.13
CA ILE A 81 -6.65 4.68 10.25
C ILE A 81 -7.96 3.92 10.50
N ARG A 82 -8.75 3.68 9.44
CA ARG A 82 -10.02 2.92 9.54
C ARG A 82 -9.81 1.49 10.03
N GLN A 83 -8.71 0.84 9.67
CA GLN A 83 -8.37 -0.49 10.15
C GLN A 83 -8.09 -0.49 11.66
N ILE A 84 -7.35 0.51 12.17
CA ILE A 84 -7.09 0.67 13.61
C ILE A 84 -8.40 0.92 14.38
N GLU A 85 -9.29 1.75 13.85
CA GLU A 85 -10.61 1.98 14.44
C GLU A 85 -11.43 0.68 14.52
N LYS A 86 -11.43 -0.13 13.47
CA LYS A 86 -12.10 -1.45 13.47
C LYS A 86 -11.52 -2.39 14.51
N LEU A 87 -10.19 -2.48 14.63
CA LEU A 87 -9.53 -3.29 15.66
C LEU A 87 -9.90 -2.82 17.07
N SER A 88 -9.99 -1.51 17.28
CA SER A 88 -10.39 -0.91 18.56
C SER A 88 -11.83 -1.28 18.93
N ARG A 89 -12.74 -1.32 17.95
CA ARG A 89 -14.13 -1.80 18.15
C ARG A 89 -14.17 -3.29 18.52
N LEU A 90 -13.38 -4.14 17.87
CA LEU A 90 -13.30 -5.57 18.23
C LEU A 90 -12.79 -5.75 19.65
N LYS A 91 -11.74 -5.01 20.04
CA LYS A 91 -11.23 -5.00 21.43
C LYS A 91 -12.32 -4.57 22.42
N GLY A 92 -13.08 -3.52 22.10
CA GLY A 92 -14.21 -3.06 22.91
C GLY A 92 -15.36 -4.06 23.01
N ALA A 93 -15.54 -4.91 21.99
CA ALA A 93 -16.51 -6.00 21.97
C ALA A 93 -16.04 -7.27 22.73
N GLY A 94 -14.95 -7.18 23.51
CA GLY A 94 -14.46 -8.28 24.35
C GLY A 94 -13.46 -9.22 23.68
N TRP A 95 -13.01 -8.93 22.45
CA TRP A 95 -11.99 -9.77 21.81
C TRP A 95 -10.65 -9.63 22.54
N LYS A 96 -10.08 -10.76 22.99
CA LYS A 96 -8.77 -10.82 23.65
C LYS A 96 -7.64 -10.71 22.64
N LEU A 97 -7.43 -9.50 22.12
CA LEU A 97 -6.36 -9.21 21.16
C LEU A 97 -5.00 -9.07 21.86
N ARG A 98 -3.98 -9.79 21.38
CA ARG A 98 -2.58 -9.64 21.80
C ARG A 98 -1.88 -8.60 20.92
N LYS A 99 -1.54 -7.42 21.47
CA LYS A 99 -0.85 -6.37 20.73
C LYS A 99 0.64 -6.71 20.62
N LEU A 100 1.16 -6.67 19.40
CA LEU A 100 2.60 -6.67 19.09
C LEU A 100 2.96 -5.27 18.58
N ASP A 101 4.02 -4.68 19.11
CA ASP A 101 4.42 -3.32 18.74
C ASP A 101 5.62 -3.36 17.80
N ALA A 102 5.36 -3.15 16.50
CA ALA A 102 6.39 -3.14 15.47
C ALA A 102 6.97 -1.74 15.20
N THR A 103 6.63 -0.73 16.02
CA THR A 103 6.93 0.68 15.70
C THR A 103 8.42 0.95 15.54
N ALA A 104 9.26 0.45 16.44
CA ALA A 104 10.70 0.69 16.38
C ALA A 104 11.37 -0.06 15.22
N SER A 105 10.84 -1.22 14.86
CA SER A 105 11.22 -1.94 13.64
C SER A 105 10.91 -1.12 12.37
N PHE A 106 9.68 -0.62 12.21
CA PHE A 106 9.34 0.21 11.05
C PHE A 106 10.11 1.54 11.00
N ARG A 107 10.38 2.17 12.16
CA ARG A 107 11.26 3.36 12.22
C ARG A 107 12.67 3.07 11.73
N ALA A 108 13.22 1.88 12.03
CA ALA A 108 14.55 1.50 11.57
C ALA A 108 14.60 1.38 10.04
N VAL A 109 13.60 0.75 9.40
CA VAL A 109 13.55 0.62 7.92
C VAL A 109 13.48 1.97 7.24
N MET A 110 12.72 2.91 7.82
CA MET A 110 12.48 4.23 7.23
C MET A 110 13.65 5.20 7.41
N ALA A 111 14.63 4.89 8.25
CA ALA A 111 15.81 5.72 8.44
C ALA A 111 16.75 5.62 7.21
N SER A 112 17.24 6.77 6.74
CA SER A 112 18.24 6.81 5.67
C SER A 112 19.50 6.03 6.07
N GLY A 113 19.96 5.12 5.21
CA GLY A 113 21.13 4.28 5.50
C GLY A 113 20.85 3.11 6.46
N SER A 114 19.59 2.70 6.60
CA SER A 114 19.19 1.60 7.48
C SER A 114 19.96 0.31 7.17
N ASP A 115 20.59 -0.24 8.20
CA ASP A 115 21.14 -1.57 8.15
C ASP A 115 19.99 -2.58 8.19
N LYS A 116 19.87 -3.39 7.13
CA LYS A 116 18.88 -4.47 7.06
C LYS A 116 19.03 -5.43 8.25
N GLU A 117 20.23 -5.59 8.77
CA GLU A 117 20.52 -6.44 9.91
C GLU A 117 19.98 -5.83 11.21
N GLU A 118 20.17 -4.52 11.44
CA GLU A 118 19.59 -3.82 12.59
C GLU A 118 18.05 -3.91 12.58
N TRP A 119 17.43 -3.72 11.42
CA TRP A 119 15.98 -3.88 11.29
C TRP A 119 15.53 -5.31 11.64
N ARG A 120 16.20 -6.32 11.09
CA ARG A 120 15.90 -7.73 11.35
C ARG A 120 15.97 -8.07 12.83
N GLN A 121 17.04 -7.63 13.50
CA GLN A 121 17.22 -7.87 14.93
C GLN A 121 16.11 -7.22 15.77
N ARG A 122 15.71 -5.98 15.42
CA ARG A 122 14.58 -5.32 16.09
C ARG A 122 13.27 -6.06 15.85
N TRP A 123 13.00 -6.46 14.61
CA TRP A 123 11.79 -7.20 14.27
C TRP A 123 11.71 -8.55 14.99
N GLU A 124 12.83 -9.27 15.05
CA GLU A 124 12.92 -10.56 15.74
C GLU A 124 12.56 -10.40 17.23
N ARG A 125 13.21 -9.44 17.90
CA ARG A 125 13.01 -9.20 19.34
C ARG A 125 11.63 -8.65 19.69
N GLU A 126 11.09 -7.73 18.90
CA GLU A 126 9.86 -6.99 19.22
C GLU A 126 8.59 -7.66 18.73
N VAL A 127 8.68 -8.44 17.64
CA VAL A 127 7.51 -9.03 16.97
C VAL A 127 7.58 -10.55 16.95
N VAL A 128 8.67 -11.15 16.48
CA VAL A 128 8.73 -12.62 16.28
C VAL A 128 8.78 -13.36 17.61
N GLU A 129 9.73 -13.05 18.48
CA GLU A 129 9.87 -13.74 19.77
C GLU A 129 8.60 -13.67 20.63
N PRO A 130 7.94 -12.50 20.80
CA PRO A 130 6.69 -12.44 21.56
C PRO A 130 5.55 -13.21 20.87
N SER A 131 5.47 -13.18 19.54
CA SER A 131 4.47 -13.95 18.78
C SER A 131 4.62 -15.44 19.02
N VAL A 132 5.85 -15.97 18.92
CA VAL A 132 6.14 -17.39 19.13
C VAL A 132 5.78 -17.81 20.55
N LYS A 133 6.12 -17.00 21.56
CA LYS A 133 5.74 -17.27 22.97
C LYS A 133 4.21 -17.33 23.14
N ILE A 134 3.48 -16.38 22.56
CA ILE A 134 2.01 -16.35 22.60
C ILE A 134 1.41 -17.60 21.96
N VAL A 135 1.90 -17.99 20.78
CA VAL A 135 1.40 -19.17 20.05
C VAL A 135 1.73 -20.46 20.82
N LYS A 136 2.94 -20.58 21.37
CA LYS A 136 3.33 -21.75 22.18
C LYS A 136 2.42 -21.92 23.39
N CYS A 137 2.19 -20.86 24.17
CA CYS A 137 1.27 -20.92 25.32
C CYS A 137 -0.15 -21.32 24.89
N PHE A 138 -0.62 -20.91 23.72
CA PHE A 138 -1.93 -21.31 23.21
C PHE A 138 -1.99 -22.79 22.77
N LEU A 139 -0.89 -23.35 22.24
CA LEU A 139 -0.84 -24.74 21.80
C LEU A 139 -0.56 -25.74 22.93
N GLU A 140 0.01 -25.26 24.04
CA GLU A 140 0.32 -26.04 25.24
C GLU A 140 -0.83 -26.04 26.27
N GLU A 141 -1.86 -25.22 26.04
CA GLU A 141 -3.17 -25.25 26.74
C GLU A 141 -4.09 -26.35 26.16
#